data_AF-A0A919HAV3-F1
#
_entry.id   AF-A0A919HAV3-F1
#
_cell.length_a   1.000
_cell.length_b   1.000
_cell.length_c   1.000
_cell.angle_alpha   90.00
_cell.angle_beta   90.00
_cell.angle_gamma   90.00
#
_symmetry.space_group_name_H-M   'P 1'
#
loop_
_entity.id
_entity.type
_entity.pdbx_description
1 polymer ?
#
loop_
_entity_poly.entity_id
_entity_poly.type
_entity_poly.pdbx_seq_one_letter_code
_entity_poly.pdbx_strand_id
1 'polypeptide(L)'
;MLDFDTYYRAMASRDARFDGTFYVAVTTTGVYCRPVCGSRTPKRENVRFFRIAAAAEAAGFRACRRCRPEAHPSSPEWNVRGDLVARALRLIAGGAVDEMGVAGVARQLAVSERHLHRQLVAEVGVGPLALALNRRNQVARLLIESSSLPLLDVAFAAGYSSIRQFNDGFRAAFGCSPRELRRARGTAGGAQRAVSGARSGGPGAERAPGAVAGPLALRLRYRPPLAASALLDWFRVRALPGVEEVGDHLLRRTLRLPRGSGRAELDLTGCRADRDAKQQQVTVRLWLTDLRDVTAAVRRCRDLLDLDSDPAAVAEALSGAPWLGPLVRARPGLRVPGCADGFELAVRLLAEQYLPGPGARQLCGWLAARHGEPLTAPDGAPAILFPTPAALAEADLAGALAEAGRTLAEVPAEPPAEPVAAHPDSADPVPAEPAPGTPPQGGPLEPVPEALAACDAVRALATAAADEKLSLARDADREAEVAALLGLPGVEPWTVQRIAMHVLGDPDAFDAADPALQAAVRSLPEAPGSAPDVPGSAPGPPVHPRDLDEHAQRWRPWRSYAVMHLHAATRPPADGERR
;
A
#
# COMPACT_ATOMS: atom_id res chain seq x y z
N MET A 1 -11.15 9.70 -23.71
CA MET A 1 -11.72 8.34 -23.80
C MET A 1 -11.28 7.77 -25.14
N LEU A 2 -10.74 6.55 -25.17
CA LEU A 2 -10.38 5.92 -26.45
C LEU A 2 -11.65 5.72 -27.29
N ASP A 3 -11.49 5.63 -28.60
CA ASP A 3 -12.63 5.38 -29.49
C ASP A 3 -13.24 3.99 -29.25
N PHE A 4 -14.47 3.82 -29.71
CA PHE A 4 -15.22 2.58 -29.55
C PHE A 4 -14.47 1.37 -30.15
N ASP A 5 -13.80 1.58 -31.28
CA ASP A 5 -13.12 0.52 -32.03
C ASP A 5 -11.89 -0.01 -31.29
N THR A 6 -11.15 0.86 -30.62
CA THR A 6 -10.02 0.50 -29.78
C THR A 6 -10.48 -0.37 -28.61
N TYR A 7 -11.54 0.06 -27.89
CA TYR A 7 -12.08 -0.74 -26.79
C TYR A 7 -12.67 -2.07 -27.27
N TYR A 8 -13.36 -2.08 -28.41
CA TYR A 8 -13.92 -3.31 -28.95
C TYR A 8 -12.83 -4.30 -29.37
N ARG A 9 -11.74 -3.82 -30.01
CA ARG A 9 -10.58 -4.65 -30.36
C ARG A 9 -9.89 -5.20 -29.13
N ALA A 10 -9.61 -4.36 -28.13
CA ALA A 10 -8.97 -4.76 -26.88
C ALA A 10 -9.79 -5.83 -26.13
N MET A 11 -11.12 -5.67 -26.07
CA MET A 11 -12.01 -6.70 -25.51
C MET A 11 -11.99 -7.98 -26.35
N ALA A 12 -12.07 -7.86 -27.68
CA ALA A 12 -12.14 -9.02 -28.58
C ALA A 12 -10.87 -9.86 -28.54
N SER A 13 -9.69 -9.23 -28.43
CA SER A 13 -8.40 -9.88 -28.25
C SER A 13 -8.11 -10.29 -26.80
N ARG A 14 -8.91 -9.81 -25.83
CA ARG A 14 -8.71 -9.99 -24.38
C ARG A 14 -7.35 -9.48 -23.93
N ASP A 15 -6.95 -8.31 -24.43
CA ASP A 15 -5.66 -7.70 -24.15
C ASP A 15 -5.53 -7.34 -22.66
N ALA A 16 -4.58 -7.99 -21.98
CA ALA A 16 -4.36 -7.82 -20.54
C ALA A 16 -3.93 -6.39 -20.17
N ARG A 17 -3.32 -5.65 -21.10
CA ARG A 17 -2.90 -4.26 -20.89
C ARG A 17 -4.06 -3.30 -20.64
N PHE A 18 -5.26 -3.69 -21.05
CA PHE A 18 -6.48 -2.90 -20.85
C PHE A 18 -7.30 -3.34 -19.62
N ASP A 19 -6.85 -4.35 -18.87
CA ASP A 19 -7.64 -4.86 -17.74
C ASP A 19 -7.84 -3.80 -16.66
N GLY A 20 -9.10 -3.46 -16.36
CA GLY A 20 -9.46 -2.40 -15.40
C GLY A 20 -9.37 -0.96 -15.94
N THR A 21 -8.85 -0.73 -17.15
CA THR A 21 -8.89 0.58 -17.82
C THR A 21 -10.29 0.96 -18.27
N PHE A 22 -11.11 -0.05 -18.60
CA PHE A 22 -12.52 0.11 -18.91
C PHE A 22 -13.31 -1.16 -18.58
N TYR A 23 -14.63 -1.05 -18.63
CA TYR A 23 -15.59 -2.12 -18.40
C TYR A 23 -16.56 -2.23 -19.57
N VAL A 24 -16.94 -3.46 -19.89
CA VAL A 24 -17.81 -3.80 -21.03
C VAL A 24 -19.18 -4.17 -20.50
N ALA A 25 -20.19 -3.36 -20.79
CA ALA A 25 -21.57 -3.64 -20.47
C ALA A 25 -22.32 -4.21 -21.69
N VAL A 26 -22.96 -5.36 -21.51
CA VAL A 26 -23.70 -6.06 -22.56
C VAL A 26 -25.19 -5.82 -22.39
N THR A 27 -25.78 -5.02 -23.26
CA THR A 27 -27.18 -4.53 -23.16
C THR A 27 -28.20 -5.66 -23.14
N THR A 28 -27.99 -6.72 -23.94
CA THR A 28 -28.92 -7.86 -24.02
C THR A 28 -28.97 -8.72 -22.75
N THR A 29 -27.92 -8.69 -21.93
CA THR A 29 -27.84 -9.52 -20.72
C THR A 29 -27.92 -8.71 -19.42
N GLY A 30 -27.76 -7.38 -19.49
CA GLY A 30 -27.68 -6.52 -18.32
C GLY A 30 -26.42 -6.74 -17.48
N VAL A 31 -25.34 -7.23 -18.07
CA VAL A 31 -24.10 -7.60 -17.37
C VAL A 31 -22.95 -6.71 -17.79
N TYR A 32 -22.14 -6.25 -16.83
CA TYR A 32 -20.83 -5.67 -17.13
C TYR A 32 -19.65 -6.59 -16.75
N CYS A 33 -18.60 -6.56 -17.56
CA CYS A 33 -17.43 -7.45 -17.50
C CYS A 33 -16.12 -6.65 -17.61
N ARG A 34 -15.00 -7.29 -17.21
CA ARG A 34 -13.65 -6.85 -17.57
C ARG A 34 -13.35 -7.15 -19.04
N PRO A 35 -12.43 -6.41 -19.71
CA PRO A 35 -12.10 -6.64 -21.12
C PRO A 35 -11.40 -7.99 -21.35
N VAL A 36 -10.75 -8.53 -20.32
CA VAL A 36 -10.10 -9.86 -20.35
C VAL A 36 -11.05 -11.03 -20.03
N CYS A 37 -12.37 -10.78 -19.93
CA CYS A 37 -13.32 -11.81 -19.57
C CYS A 37 -13.39 -12.93 -20.63
N GLY A 38 -13.27 -14.19 -20.19
CA GLY A 38 -13.39 -15.37 -21.06
C GLY A 38 -14.80 -15.66 -21.57
N SER A 39 -15.78 -14.77 -21.35
CA SER A 39 -17.12 -14.89 -21.94
C SER A 39 -17.07 -14.77 -23.47
N ARG A 40 -18.14 -15.22 -24.14
CA ARG A 40 -18.28 -15.02 -25.59
C ARG A 40 -18.28 -13.53 -25.91
N THR A 41 -17.51 -13.13 -26.90
CA THR A 41 -17.43 -11.74 -27.35
C THR A 41 -18.82 -11.27 -27.86
N PRO A 42 -19.41 -10.22 -27.27
CA PRO A 42 -20.71 -9.70 -27.70
C PRO A 42 -20.62 -8.99 -29.07
N LYS A 43 -21.75 -8.90 -29.78
CA LYS A 43 -21.86 -8.10 -31.02
C LYS A 43 -21.68 -6.61 -30.70
N ARG A 44 -21.08 -5.85 -31.61
CA ARG A 44 -20.81 -4.40 -31.48
C ARG A 44 -22.05 -3.60 -31.02
N GLU A 45 -23.20 -3.83 -31.64
CA GLU A 45 -24.48 -3.16 -31.34
C GLU A 45 -24.98 -3.38 -29.90
N ASN A 46 -24.51 -4.43 -29.22
CA ASN A 46 -24.97 -4.81 -27.88
C ASN A 46 -23.99 -4.41 -26.77
N VAL A 47 -23.02 -3.52 -27.06
CA VAL A 47 -21.93 -3.16 -26.15
C VAL A 47 -21.96 -1.68 -25.80
N ARG A 48 -21.80 -1.38 -24.52
CA ARG A 48 -21.47 -0.05 -23.99
C ARG A 48 -20.20 -0.15 -23.16
N PHE A 49 -19.36 0.88 -23.21
CA PHE A 49 -18.13 0.94 -22.44
C PHE A 49 -18.24 1.97 -21.31
N PHE A 50 -17.65 1.65 -20.16
CA PHE A 50 -17.60 2.52 -18.98
C PHE A 50 -16.16 2.58 -18.46
N ARG A 51 -15.70 3.75 -17.97
CA ARG A 51 -14.34 3.87 -17.40
C ARG A 51 -14.20 3.14 -16.07
N ILE A 52 -15.28 3.14 -15.27
CA ILE A 52 -15.28 2.55 -13.93
C ILE A 52 -16.52 1.68 -13.70
N ALA A 53 -16.38 0.67 -12.82
CA ALA A 53 -17.45 -0.25 -12.47
C ALA A 53 -18.69 0.48 -11.91
N ALA A 54 -18.48 1.49 -11.06
CA ALA A 54 -19.57 2.27 -10.47
C ALA A 54 -20.48 2.94 -11.52
N ALA A 55 -19.94 3.33 -12.68
CA ALA A 55 -20.72 3.92 -13.76
C ALA A 55 -21.58 2.89 -14.50
N ALA A 56 -21.07 1.67 -14.69
CA ALA A 56 -21.86 0.57 -15.23
C ALA A 56 -23.00 0.18 -14.28
N GLU A 57 -22.73 0.12 -12.98
CA GLU A 57 -23.74 -0.19 -11.97
C GLU A 57 -24.82 0.89 -11.86
N ALA A 58 -24.42 2.16 -11.86
CA ALA A 58 -25.37 3.28 -11.88
C ALA A 58 -26.23 3.29 -13.15
N ALA A 59 -25.73 2.73 -14.26
CA ALA A 59 -26.49 2.52 -15.48
C ALA A 59 -27.36 1.24 -15.48
N GLY A 60 -27.44 0.53 -14.34
CA GLY A 60 -28.32 -0.64 -14.16
C GLY A 60 -27.71 -1.98 -14.57
N PHE A 61 -26.42 -2.04 -14.89
CA PHE A 61 -25.75 -3.30 -15.21
C PHE A 61 -25.25 -3.99 -13.93
N ARG A 62 -25.51 -5.29 -13.81
CA ARG A 62 -24.96 -6.09 -12.71
C ARG A 62 -23.54 -6.59 -13.02
N ALA A 63 -22.75 -6.86 -12.00
CA ALA A 63 -21.41 -7.40 -12.18
C ALA A 63 -21.40 -8.83 -12.76
N CYS A 64 -20.39 -9.16 -13.56
CA CYS A 64 -20.21 -10.49 -14.13
C CYS A 64 -19.72 -11.50 -13.10
N ARG A 65 -20.49 -12.57 -12.89
CA ARG A 65 -20.15 -13.66 -11.95
C ARG A 65 -18.88 -14.43 -12.32
N ARG A 66 -18.45 -14.40 -13.59
CA ARG A 66 -17.28 -15.12 -14.10
C ARG A 66 -15.97 -14.36 -13.89
N CYS A 67 -15.87 -13.14 -14.42
CA CYS A 67 -14.63 -12.37 -14.34
C CYS A 67 -14.53 -11.50 -13.08
N ARG A 68 -15.63 -11.36 -12.32
CA ARG A 68 -15.72 -10.60 -11.06
C ARG A 68 -15.08 -9.20 -11.15
N PRO A 69 -15.56 -8.34 -12.06
CA PRO A 69 -14.99 -7.01 -12.28
C PRO A 69 -14.94 -6.16 -11.01
N GLU A 70 -15.83 -6.41 -10.06
CA GLU A 70 -15.95 -5.74 -8.76
C GLU A 70 -14.81 -6.07 -7.78
N ALA A 71 -14.09 -7.17 -7.99
CA ALA A 71 -13.05 -7.64 -7.07
C ALA A 71 -11.64 -7.27 -7.54
N HIS A 72 -11.53 -6.58 -8.67
CA HIS A 72 -10.26 -6.21 -9.29
C HIS A 72 -9.97 -4.74 -9.06
N PRO A 73 -8.70 -4.33 -8.84
CA PRO A 73 -8.34 -2.91 -8.80
C PRO A 73 -8.90 -2.17 -10.02
N SER A 74 -9.34 -0.93 -9.78
CA SER A 74 -9.83 0.01 -10.79
C SER A 74 -8.72 0.44 -11.75
N SER A 75 -8.99 1.42 -12.61
CA SER A 75 -8.02 1.91 -13.59
C SER A 75 -6.73 2.38 -12.89
N PRO A 76 -5.55 1.88 -13.30
CA PRO A 76 -4.26 2.33 -12.77
C PRO A 76 -3.99 3.82 -12.99
N GLU A 77 -4.64 4.43 -13.97
CA GLU A 77 -4.53 5.86 -14.29
C GLU A 77 -4.76 6.75 -13.07
N TRP A 78 -5.69 6.36 -12.19
CA TRP A 78 -6.03 7.10 -10.98
C TRP A 78 -4.95 7.02 -9.90
N ASN A 79 -3.99 6.11 -10.01
CA ASN A 79 -2.84 6.06 -9.10
C ASN A 79 -1.75 7.05 -9.54
N VAL A 80 -1.67 7.32 -10.84
CA VAL A 80 -0.69 8.25 -11.43
C VAL A 80 -1.14 9.70 -11.28
N ARG A 81 -2.38 10.00 -11.68
CA ARG A 81 -2.89 11.38 -11.74
C ARG A 81 -2.92 12.04 -10.36
N GLY A 82 -2.48 13.29 -10.27
CA GLY A 82 -2.51 14.09 -9.03
C GLY A 82 -3.73 15.00 -8.89
N ASP A 83 -4.59 15.06 -9.91
CA ASP A 83 -5.69 16.04 -9.97
C ASP A 83 -6.84 15.76 -8.98
N LEU A 84 -7.76 16.73 -8.89
CA LEU A 84 -8.93 16.70 -8.03
C LEU A 84 -9.78 15.42 -8.16
N VAL A 85 -9.96 14.90 -9.38
CA VAL A 85 -10.79 13.70 -9.61
C VAL A 85 -10.07 12.47 -9.07
N ALA A 86 -8.78 12.32 -9.36
CA ALA A 86 -7.98 11.20 -8.87
C ALA A 86 -7.93 11.18 -7.33
N ARG A 87 -7.71 12.34 -6.71
CA ARG A 87 -7.74 12.51 -5.25
C ARG A 87 -9.11 12.16 -4.65
N ALA A 88 -10.20 12.65 -5.26
CA ALA A 88 -11.56 12.32 -4.84
C ALA A 88 -11.85 10.82 -4.93
N LEU A 89 -11.41 10.15 -6.01
CA LEU A 89 -11.59 8.70 -6.17
C LEU A 89 -10.85 7.92 -5.09
N ARG A 90 -9.62 8.32 -4.71
CA ARG A 90 -8.87 7.70 -3.61
C ARG A 90 -9.57 7.89 -2.27
N LEU A 91 -10.03 9.10 -1.96
CA LEU A 91 -10.80 9.39 -0.75
C LEU A 91 -12.07 8.54 -0.64
N ILE A 92 -12.86 8.49 -1.72
CA ILE A 92 -14.11 7.73 -1.74
C ILE A 92 -13.82 6.22 -1.63
N ALA A 93 -12.76 5.73 -2.30
CA ALA A 93 -12.30 4.35 -2.18
C ALA A 93 -11.81 4.00 -0.77
N GLY A 94 -11.22 4.96 -0.04
CA GLY A 94 -10.83 4.84 1.36
C GLY A 94 -11.98 4.90 2.38
N GLY A 95 -13.18 5.28 1.93
CA GLY A 95 -14.38 5.35 2.78
C GLY A 95 -14.74 6.73 3.30
N ALA A 96 -14.08 7.79 2.85
CA ALA A 96 -14.27 9.14 3.38
C ALA A 96 -15.73 9.63 3.32
N VAL A 97 -16.49 9.29 2.26
CA VAL A 97 -17.92 9.66 2.17
C VAL A 97 -18.77 9.05 3.29
N ASP A 98 -18.42 7.87 3.79
CA ASP A 98 -19.17 7.23 4.88
C ASP A 98 -18.78 7.81 6.25
N GLU A 99 -17.60 8.41 6.34
CA GLU A 99 -17.05 8.98 7.57
C GLU A 99 -17.46 10.45 7.75
N MET A 100 -17.23 11.28 6.74
CA MET A 100 -17.41 12.74 6.80
C MET A 100 -18.48 13.27 5.82
N GLY A 101 -19.13 12.39 5.07
CA GLY A 101 -20.11 12.78 4.06
C GLY A 101 -19.50 13.43 2.82
N VAL A 102 -20.34 13.73 1.83
CA VAL A 102 -19.89 14.41 0.58
C VAL A 102 -19.40 15.83 0.87
N ALA A 103 -20.05 16.53 1.80
CA ALA A 103 -19.62 17.85 2.27
C ALA A 103 -18.23 17.84 2.89
N GLY A 104 -17.90 16.82 3.71
CA GLY A 104 -16.57 16.66 4.29
C GLY A 104 -15.50 16.41 3.23
N VAL A 105 -15.75 15.48 2.30
CA VAL A 105 -14.83 15.20 1.18
C VAL A 105 -14.60 16.45 0.33
N ALA A 106 -15.65 17.22 0.03
CA ALA A 106 -15.52 18.46 -0.75
C ALA A 106 -14.67 19.51 0.00
N ARG A 107 -14.88 19.66 1.32
CA ARG A 107 -14.09 20.57 2.17
C ARG A 107 -12.62 20.17 2.20
N GLN A 108 -12.32 18.88 2.38
CA GLN A 108 -10.95 18.37 2.40
C GLN A 108 -10.23 18.60 1.06
N LEU A 109 -10.97 18.57 -0.05
CA LEU A 109 -10.45 18.86 -1.38
C LEU A 109 -10.49 20.36 -1.74
N ALA A 110 -10.83 21.24 -0.79
CA ALA A 110 -10.96 22.69 -0.97
C ALA A 110 -11.89 23.11 -2.14
N VAL A 111 -12.99 22.37 -2.36
CA VAL A 111 -13.99 22.66 -3.40
C VAL A 111 -15.43 22.59 -2.85
N SER A 112 -16.40 23.12 -3.59
CA SER A 112 -17.81 22.95 -3.26
C SER A 112 -18.34 21.56 -3.67
N GLU A 113 -19.37 21.06 -2.98
CA GLU A 113 -20.02 19.78 -3.33
C GLU A 113 -20.52 19.75 -4.78
N ARG A 114 -21.08 20.88 -5.25
CA ARG A 114 -21.55 21.01 -6.63
C ARG A 114 -20.40 20.92 -7.64
N HIS A 115 -19.26 21.53 -7.34
CA HIS A 115 -18.08 21.44 -8.20
C HIS A 115 -17.56 20.00 -8.23
N LEU A 116 -17.37 19.38 -7.07
CA LEU A 116 -16.94 17.99 -6.95
C LEU A 116 -17.84 17.03 -7.74
N HIS A 117 -19.15 17.15 -7.56
CA HIS A 117 -20.13 16.35 -8.30
C HIS A 117 -19.99 16.53 -9.81
N ARG A 118 -19.92 17.78 -10.28
CA ARG A 118 -19.78 18.08 -11.71
C ARG A 118 -18.51 17.49 -12.31
N GLN A 119 -17.37 17.61 -11.63
CA GLN A 119 -16.09 17.06 -12.11
C GLN A 119 -16.13 15.53 -12.18
N LEU A 120 -16.65 14.85 -11.15
CA LEU A 120 -16.78 13.40 -11.14
C LEU A 120 -17.75 12.91 -12.23
N VAL A 121 -18.90 13.56 -12.41
CA VAL A 121 -19.83 13.18 -13.48
C VAL A 121 -19.23 13.40 -14.86
N ALA A 122 -18.54 14.52 -15.08
CA ALA A 122 -17.90 14.80 -16.36
C ALA A 122 -16.81 13.75 -16.67
N GLU A 123 -16.03 13.36 -15.67
CA GLU A 123 -14.85 12.52 -15.91
C GLU A 123 -15.13 11.02 -15.81
N VAL A 124 -15.89 10.57 -14.83
CA VAL A 124 -16.17 9.14 -14.61
C VAL A 124 -17.64 8.76 -14.79
N GLY A 125 -18.52 9.71 -15.11
CA GLY A 125 -19.92 9.47 -15.44
C GLY A 125 -20.86 9.35 -14.24
N VAL A 126 -20.34 9.42 -13.00
CA VAL A 126 -21.13 9.26 -11.78
C VAL A 126 -20.64 10.18 -10.66
N GLY A 127 -21.55 10.55 -9.76
CA GLY A 127 -21.25 11.39 -8.61
C GLY A 127 -20.73 10.61 -7.37
N PRO A 128 -20.36 11.33 -6.30
CA PRO A 128 -19.76 10.76 -5.08
C PRO A 128 -20.58 9.65 -4.42
N LEU A 129 -21.91 9.78 -4.37
CA LEU A 129 -22.78 8.81 -3.70
C LEU A 129 -22.84 7.47 -4.43
N ALA A 130 -22.81 7.47 -5.77
CA ALA A 130 -22.79 6.25 -6.55
C ALA A 130 -21.44 5.51 -6.41
N LEU A 131 -20.34 6.26 -6.34
CA LEU A 131 -19.01 5.73 -6.05
C LEU A 131 -18.95 5.11 -4.65
N ALA A 132 -19.49 5.81 -3.64
CA ALA A 132 -19.57 5.29 -2.27
C ALA A 132 -20.42 4.01 -2.22
N LEU A 133 -21.60 4.00 -2.84
CA LEU A 133 -22.47 2.83 -2.89
C LEU A 133 -21.78 1.61 -3.55
N ASN A 134 -21.09 1.82 -4.67
CA ASN A 134 -20.31 0.77 -5.33
C ASN A 134 -19.25 0.18 -4.39
N ARG A 135 -18.52 1.03 -3.67
CA ARG A 135 -17.55 0.57 -2.66
C ARG A 135 -18.23 -0.21 -1.52
N ARG A 136 -19.34 0.29 -0.95
CA ARG A 136 -20.05 -0.41 0.14
C ARG A 136 -20.49 -1.81 -0.30
N ASN A 137 -21.00 -1.94 -1.53
CA ASN A 137 -21.35 -3.23 -2.12
C ASN A 137 -20.14 -4.17 -2.21
N GLN A 138 -18.98 -3.67 -2.66
CA GLN A 138 -17.74 -4.44 -2.76
C GLN A 138 -17.24 -4.92 -1.40
N VAL A 139 -17.18 -4.02 -0.41
CA VAL A 139 -16.75 -4.35 0.96
C VAL A 139 -17.71 -5.37 1.57
N ALA A 140 -19.03 -5.16 1.46
CA ALA A 140 -20.00 -6.11 1.99
C ALA A 140 -19.85 -7.50 1.37
N ARG A 141 -19.63 -7.56 0.05
CA ARG A 141 -19.42 -8.84 -0.63
C ARG A 141 -18.14 -9.52 -0.17
N LEU A 142 -17.04 -8.78 -0.06
CA LEU A 142 -15.77 -9.27 0.47
C LEU A 142 -15.99 -9.92 1.84
N LEU A 143 -16.65 -9.21 2.76
CA LEU A 143 -16.95 -9.71 4.11
C LEU A 143 -17.85 -10.94 4.11
N ILE A 144 -18.86 -11.01 3.23
CA ILE A 144 -19.74 -12.20 3.10
C ILE A 144 -18.96 -13.40 2.58
N GLU A 145 -18.06 -13.20 1.61
CA GLU A 145 -17.27 -14.28 1.03
C GLU A 145 -16.18 -14.75 1.99
N SER A 146 -15.55 -13.86 2.75
CA SER A 146 -14.35 -14.17 3.53
C SER A 146 -14.56 -14.37 5.03
N SER A 147 -15.72 -14.00 5.59
CA SER A 147 -15.96 -14.03 7.04
C SER A 147 -17.28 -14.71 7.44
N SER A 148 -17.41 -15.09 8.71
CA SER A 148 -18.65 -15.60 9.30
C SER A 148 -19.48 -14.52 10.02
N LEU A 149 -19.15 -13.23 9.84
CA LEU A 149 -19.83 -12.13 10.52
C LEU A 149 -21.36 -12.18 10.30
N PRO A 150 -22.18 -11.89 11.32
CA PRO A 150 -23.60 -11.62 11.13
C PRO A 150 -23.84 -10.64 9.98
N LEU A 151 -24.90 -10.86 9.18
CA LEU A 151 -25.19 -9.97 8.03
C LEU A 151 -25.44 -8.51 8.48
N LEU A 152 -25.90 -8.32 9.72
CA LEU A 152 -26.05 -7.02 10.35
C LEU A 152 -24.69 -6.31 10.48
N ASP A 153 -23.71 -7.00 11.07
CA ASP A 153 -22.36 -6.47 11.26
C ASP A 153 -21.68 -6.20 9.92
N VAL A 154 -21.89 -7.07 8.92
CA VAL A 154 -21.42 -6.84 7.55
C VAL A 154 -21.98 -5.53 6.98
N ALA A 155 -23.28 -5.27 7.15
CA ALA A 155 -23.90 -4.07 6.62
C ALA A 155 -23.28 -2.80 7.22
N PHE A 156 -23.12 -2.77 8.54
CA PHE A 156 -22.52 -1.62 9.23
C PHE A 156 -21.02 -1.47 8.95
N ALA A 157 -20.26 -2.58 8.93
CA ALA A 157 -18.84 -2.57 8.58
C ALA A 157 -18.60 -2.09 7.14
N ALA A 158 -19.51 -2.41 6.22
CA ALA A 158 -19.47 -1.93 4.85
C ALA A 158 -19.89 -0.46 4.71
N GLY A 159 -20.43 0.17 5.75
CA GLY A 159 -20.83 1.58 5.76
C GLY A 159 -22.30 1.86 5.45
N TYR A 160 -23.18 0.85 5.48
CA TYR A 160 -24.62 1.07 5.41
C TYR A 160 -25.18 1.51 6.76
N SER A 161 -26.07 2.50 6.76
CA SER A 161 -26.85 2.90 7.94
C SER A 161 -28.13 2.08 8.11
N SER A 162 -28.52 1.28 7.11
CA SER A 162 -29.76 0.51 7.12
C SER A 162 -29.60 -0.85 6.44
N ILE A 163 -30.11 -1.90 7.08
CA ILE A 163 -30.18 -3.27 6.54
C ILE A 163 -31.00 -3.31 5.25
N ARG A 164 -32.06 -2.49 5.14
CA ARG A 164 -32.91 -2.45 3.95
C ARG A 164 -32.11 -1.92 2.76
N GLN A 165 -31.45 -0.78 2.92
CA GLN A 165 -30.59 -0.19 1.89
C GLN A 165 -29.45 -1.14 1.49
N PHE A 166 -28.88 -1.84 2.48
CA PHE A 166 -27.88 -2.87 2.23
C PHE A 166 -28.43 -3.99 1.33
N ASN A 167 -29.58 -4.59 1.69
CA ASN A 167 -30.17 -5.67 0.89
C ASN A 167 -30.54 -5.21 -0.53
N ASP A 168 -31.17 -4.04 -0.66
CA ASP A 168 -31.61 -3.49 -1.95
C ASP A 168 -30.41 -3.16 -2.85
N GLY A 169 -29.41 -2.45 -2.31
CA GLY A 169 -28.18 -2.10 -3.02
C GLY A 169 -27.37 -3.32 -3.44
N PHE A 170 -27.24 -4.32 -2.56
CA PHE A 170 -26.50 -5.56 -2.84
C PHE A 170 -27.18 -6.38 -3.94
N ARG A 171 -28.51 -6.49 -3.88
CA ARG A 171 -29.30 -7.19 -4.90
C ARG A 171 -29.22 -6.49 -6.26
N ALA A 172 -29.24 -5.17 -6.28
CA ALA A 172 -29.06 -4.40 -7.51
C ALA A 172 -27.67 -4.63 -8.15
N ALA A 173 -26.60 -4.60 -7.34
CA ALA A 173 -25.24 -4.76 -7.85
C ALA A 173 -24.89 -6.20 -8.31
N PHE A 174 -25.33 -7.21 -7.56
CA PHE A 174 -24.88 -8.60 -7.75
C PHE A 174 -25.96 -9.56 -8.28
N GLY A 175 -27.23 -9.13 -8.29
CA GLY A 175 -28.36 -9.93 -8.75
C GLY A 175 -28.69 -11.13 -7.85
N CYS A 176 -28.28 -11.09 -6.58
CA CYS A 176 -28.64 -12.06 -5.54
C CYS A 176 -28.70 -11.37 -4.18
N SER A 177 -29.35 -12.00 -3.20
CA SER A 177 -29.35 -11.49 -1.82
C SER A 177 -28.04 -11.81 -1.08
N PRO A 178 -27.66 -11.02 -0.06
CA PRO A 178 -26.52 -11.34 0.81
C PRO A 178 -26.58 -12.75 1.42
N ARG A 179 -27.79 -13.22 1.76
CA ARG A 179 -28.02 -14.55 2.32
C ARG A 179 -27.82 -15.68 1.31
N GLU A 180 -28.28 -15.48 0.07
CA GLU A 180 -28.03 -16.42 -1.03
C GLU A 180 -26.53 -16.59 -1.29
N LEU A 181 -25.78 -15.48 -1.36
CA LEU A 181 -24.34 -15.52 -1.55
C LEU A 181 -23.64 -16.30 -0.42
N ARG A 182 -24.03 -16.05 0.84
CA ARG A 182 -23.48 -16.76 1.99
C ARG A 182 -23.77 -18.26 1.96
N ARG A 183 -24.99 -18.65 1.57
CA ARG A 183 -25.37 -20.07 1.44
C ARG A 183 -24.56 -20.76 0.36
N ALA A 184 -24.36 -20.12 -0.79
CA ALA A 184 -23.56 -20.66 -1.88
C ALA A 184 -22.11 -20.94 -1.46
N ARG A 185 -21.54 -20.13 -0.55
CA ARG A 185 -20.24 -20.40 0.07
C ARG A 185 -20.26 -21.66 0.94
N GLY A 186 -21.28 -21.80 1.79
CA GLY A 186 -21.43 -22.96 2.68
C GLY A 186 -21.54 -24.29 1.94
N THR A 187 -22.13 -24.28 0.74
CA THR A 187 -22.27 -25.49 -0.10
C THR A 187 -21.04 -25.79 -0.97
N ALA A 188 -20.22 -24.79 -1.31
CA ALA A 188 -19.02 -24.95 -2.12
C ALA A 188 -17.72 -25.14 -1.31
N GLY A 189 -17.75 -24.87 0.01
CA GLY A 189 -16.58 -24.74 0.88
C GLY A 189 -16.40 -25.86 1.91
N GLY A 190 -16.62 -27.13 1.55
CA GLY A 190 -16.44 -28.29 2.45
C GLY A 190 -15.01 -28.54 2.96
N ALA A 191 -14.01 -27.68 2.67
CA ALA A 191 -12.61 -27.93 3.00
C ALA A 191 -11.78 -26.68 3.40
N GLN A 192 -12.39 -25.57 3.83
CA GLN A 192 -11.66 -24.52 4.55
C GLN A 192 -12.25 -24.38 5.96
N ARG A 193 -11.67 -25.15 6.87
CA ARG A 193 -11.85 -24.97 8.32
C ARG A 193 -11.62 -23.50 8.66
N ALA A 194 -12.64 -22.90 9.24
CA ALA A 194 -12.47 -21.74 10.11
C ALA A 194 -11.30 -22.04 11.06
N VAL A 195 -10.37 -21.10 11.19
CA VAL A 195 -9.51 -21.06 12.36
C VAL A 195 -10.46 -20.84 13.54
N SER A 196 -10.83 -21.93 14.20
CA SER A 196 -11.63 -21.91 15.41
C SER A 196 -10.77 -21.33 16.52
N GLY A 197 -10.90 -20.03 16.76
CA GLY A 197 -10.49 -19.42 18.02
C GLY A 197 -11.32 -20.00 19.16
N ALA A 198 -10.62 -20.37 20.23
CA ALA A 198 -11.09 -21.10 21.38
C ALA A 198 -12.35 -20.49 22.03
N ARG A 199 -13.30 -21.36 22.40
CA ARG A 199 -14.29 -21.04 23.44
C ARG A 199 -13.58 -21.13 24.78
N SER A 200 -13.00 -20.03 25.23
CA SER A 200 -12.57 -19.87 26.62
C SER A 200 -12.88 -18.45 27.06
N GLY A 201 -14.04 -18.29 27.69
CA GLY A 201 -14.50 -17.05 28.32
C GLY A 201 -15.81 -17.34 29.04
N GLY A 202 -15.76 -17.42 30.36
CA GLY A 202 -16.92 -17.68 31.23
C GLY A 202 -18.01 -16.60 31.12
N PRO A 203 -19.22 -16.88 31.61
CA PRO A 203 -20.32 -15.92 31.58
C PRO A 203 -20.02 -14.79 32.57
N GLY A 204 -19.76 -13.57 32.09
CA GLY A 204 -19.63 -12.41 33.00
C GLY A 204 -18.91 -11.15 32.50
N ALA A 205 -18.32 -11.11 31.30
CA ALA A 205 -17.72 -9.88 30.78
C ALA A 205 -18.69 -9.19 29.80
N GLU A 206 -19.22 -8.03 30.19
CA GLU A 206 -19.96 -7.12 29.30
C GLU A 206 -19.09 -6.79 28.09
N ARG A 207 -19.53 -7.21 26.90
CA ARG A 207 -18.86 -6.91 25.63
C ARG A 207 -19.28 -5.53 25.16
N ALA A 208 -18.31 -4.68 24.82
CA ALA A 208 -18.58 -3.47 24.07
C ALA A 208 -19.29 -3.81 22.74
N PRO A 209 -20.33 -3.06 22.32
CA PRO A 209 -20.99 -3.27 21.04
C PRO A 209 -19.98 -3.14 19.88
N GLY A 210 -19.79 -4.19 19.08
CA GLY A 210 -18.98 -4.16 17.85
C GLY A 210 -17.63 -4.87 17.90
N ALA A 211 -17.20 -5.40 19.06
CA ALA A 211 -15.97 -6.19 19.14
C ALA A 211 -16.16 -7.62 18.58
N VAL A 212 -15.34 -8.00 17.60
CA VAL A 212 -15.34 -9.37 17.03
C VAL A 212 -14.40 -10.27 17.83
N ALA A 213 -14.86 -11.48 18.13
CA ALA A 213 -14.00 -12.55 18.62
C ALA A 213 -13.13 -13.08 17.46
N GLY A 214 -11.90 -12.58 17.35
CA GLY A 214 -10.89 -13.04 16.40
C GLY A 214 -10.76 -12.22 15.10
N PRO A 215 -9.74 -12.52 14.28
CA PRO A 215 -9.43 -11.70 13.12
C PRO A 215 -10.42 -11.86 11.98
N LEU A 216 -10.66 -10.76 11.28
CA LEU A 216 -11.27 -10.77 9.96
C LEU A 216 -10.22 -11.20 8.92
N ALA A 217 -10.41 -12.39 8.33
CA ALA A 217 -9.59 -12.86 7.22
C ALA A 217 -10.13 -12.34 5.88
N LEU A 218 -9.25 -11.75 5.07
CA LEU A 218 -9.51 -11.17 3.77
C LEU A 218 -8.49 -11.66 2.74
N ARG A 219 -8.83 -11.58 1.46
CA ARG A 219 -7.93 -11.89 0.35
C ARG A 219 -7.89 -10.68 -0.59
N LEU A 220 -6.73 -10.03 -0.69
CA LEU A 220 -6.54 -8.85 -1.51
C LEU A 220 -5.93 -9.26 -2.85
N ARG A 221 -6.68 -9.00 -3.93
CA ARG A 221 -6.20 -9.16 -5.30
C ARG A 221 -5.34 -7.96 -5.70
N TYR A 222 -4.35 -8.22 -6.54
CA TYR A 222 -3.47 -7.23 -7.17
C TYR A 222 -3.21 -7.65 -8.62
N ARG A 223 -2.47 -6.84 -9.37
CA ARG A 223 -2.03 -7.13 -10.74
C ARG A 223 -0.67 -7.84 -10.71
N PRO A 224 -0.58 -9.15 -11.01
CA PRO A 224 0.71 -9.82 -11.06
C PRO A 224 1.63 -9.29 -12.17
N PRO A 225 2.96 -9.43 -12.02
CA PRO A 225 3.67 -10.03 -10.89
C PRO A 225 3.85 -9.10 -9.68
N LEU A 226 4.30 -9.66 -8.55
CA LEU A 226 4.69 -8.94 -7.33
C LEU A 226 6.04 -9.46 -6.83
N ALA A 227 7.06 -8.60 -6.77
CA ALA A 227 8.36 -8.92 -6.17
C ALA A 227 8.25 -8.89 -4.61
N ALA A 228 7.59 -9.89 -4.05
CA ALA A 228 7.24 -9.95 -2.62
C ALA A 228 8.46 -9.95 -1.68
N SER A 229 9.54 -10.63 -2.06
CA SER A 229 10.81 -10.64 -1.31
C SER A 229 11.41 -9.24 -1.20
N ALA A 230 11.54 -8.54 -2.32
CA ALA A 230 12.05 -7.17 -2.32
C ALA A 230 11.23 -6.20 -1.44
N LEU A 231 9.89 -6.35 -1.43
CA LEU A 231 9.02 -5.60 -0.52
C LEU A 231 9.32 -5.94 0.95
N LEU A 232 9.37 -7.21 1.31
CA LEU A 232 9.64 -7.66 2.68
C LEU A 232 11.04 -7.26 3.15
N ASP A 233 12.04 -7.30 2.28
CA ASP A 233 13.40 -6.83 2.58
C ASP A 233 13.43 -5.34 2.90
N TRP A 234 12.64 -4.54 2.20
CA TRP A 234 12.51 -3.11 2.47
C TRP A 234 11.88 -2.84 3.85
N PHE A 235 10.84 -3.59 4.23
CA PHE A 235 10.23 -3.47 5.56
C PHE A 235 11.13 -4.01 6.66
N ARG A 236 11.83 -5.12 6.44
CA ARG A 236 12.65 -5.79 7.45
C ARG A 236 13.76 -4.89 7.97
N VAL A 237 14.47 -4.19 7.08
CA VAL A 237 15.55 -3.29 7.48
C VAL A 237 15.05 -2.05 8.24
N ARG A 238 13.75 -1.74 8.17
CA ARG A 238 13.09 -0.58 8.81
C ARG A 238 12.17 -0.95 9.98
N ALA A 239 12.01 -2.22 10.29
CA ALA A 239 11.02 -2.70 11.25
C ALA A 239 11.27 -2.15 12.65
N LEU A 240 10.29 -1.43 13.21
CA LEU A 240 10.37 -0.89 14.57
C LEU A 240 9.83 -1.88 15.61
N PRO A 241 10.59 -2.21 16.66
CA PRO A 241 10.11 -3.07 17.74
C PRO A 241 8.79 -2.56 18.33
N GLY A 242 7.84 -3.47 18.53
CA GLY A 242 6.51 -3.15 19.08
C GLY A 242 5.52 -2.54 18.09
N VAL A 243 5.97 -2.01 16.94
CA VAL A 243 5.11 -1.44 15.88
C VAL A 243 4.94 -2.42 14.72
N GLU A 244 6.03 -3.09 14.31
CA GLU A 244 6.07 -3.98 13.15
C GLU A 244 6.90 -5.24 13.42
N GLU A 245 6.52 -6.35 12.78
CA GLU A 245 7.27 -7.60 12.75
C GLU A 245 7.30 -8.12 11.31
N VAL A 246 8.49 -8.47 10.81
CA VAL A 246 8.68 -8.93 9.43
C VAL A 246 9.37 -10.28 9.43
N GLY A 247 8.65 -11.30 9.00
CA GLY A 247 9.19 -12.65 8.74
C GLY A 247 9.57 -12.85 7.28
N ASP A 248 9.73 -14.11 6.87
CA ASP A 248 10.14 -14.46 5.50
C ASP A 248 9.06 -14.16 4.45
N HIS A 249 7.80 -14.34 4.83
CA HIS A 249 6.63 -14.15 3.95
C HIS A 249 5.52 -13.33 4.63
N LEU A 250 5.79 -12.76 5.79
CA LEU A 250 4.79 -12.18 6.68
C LEU A 250 5.19 -10.78 7.10
N LEU A 251 4.24 -9.85 7.03
CA LEU A 251 4.34 -8.53 7.64
C LEU A 251 3.20 -8.37 8.63
N ARG A 252 3.53 -8.16 9.91
CA ARG A 252 2.56 -7.75 10.94
C ARG A 252 2.83 -6.32 11.34
N ARG A 253 1.79 -5.52 11.49
CA ARG A 253 1.93 -4.17 12.04
C ARG A 253 0.67 -3.66 12.73
N THR A 254 0.86 -2.69 13.61
CA THR A 254 -0.24 -1.87 14.15
C THR A 254 -0.72 -0.85 13.11
N LEU A 255 -1.98 -0.45 13.23
CA LEU A 255 -2.67 0.49 12.35
C LEU A 255 -3.43 1.51 13.19
N ARG A 256 -3.17 2.80 12.96
CA ARG A 256 -4.06 3.88 13.39
C ARG A 256 -5.17 4.05 12.34
N LEU A 257 -6.42 4.07 12.79
CA LEU A 257 -7.60 4.06 11.93
C LEU A 257 -8.57 5.18 12.36
N PRO A 258 -9.53 5.59 11.49
CA PRO A 258 -10.35 6.76 11.77
C PRO A 258 -11.15 6.72 13.08
N ARG A 259 -11.64 5.54 13.49
CA ARG A 259 -12.46 5.39 14.70
C ARG A 259 -11.73 4.70 15.84
N GLY A 260 -10.53 4.18 15.59
CA GLY A 260 -9.77 3.48 16.60
C GLY A 260 -8.46 2.94 16.05
N SER A 261 -8.16 1.69 16.39
CA SER A 261 -6.90 1.07 16.02
C SER A 261 -7.08 -0.38 15.61
N GLY A 262 -6.04 -0.94 15.04
CA GLY A 262 -6.01 -2.34 14.73
C GLY A 262 -4.62 -2.90 14.55
N ARG A 263 -4.59 -4.19 14.26
CA ARG A 263 -3.40 -4.90 13.81
C ARG A 263 -3.72 -5.59 12.50
N ALA A 264 -2.80 -5.50 11.55
CA ALA A 264 -2.84 -6.25 10.31
C ALA A 264 -1.72 -7.27 10.27
N GLU A 265 -2.04 -8.46 9.79
CA GLU A 265 -1.08 -9.47 9.35
C GLU A 265 -1.28 -9.69 7.85
N LEU A 266 -0.22 -9.52 7.06
CA LEU A 266 -0.19 -9.63 5.62
C LEU A 266 0.73 -10.79 5.24
N ASP A 267 0.14 -11.86 4.73
CA ASP A 267 0.82 -13.08 4.28
C ASP A 267 0.94 -13.06 2.75
N LEU A 268 2.19 -13.01 2.28
CA LEU A 268 2.58 -12.90 0.88
C LEU A 268 2.97 -14.26 0.26
N THR A 269 2.82 -15.39 0.97
CA THR A 269 3.11 -16.74 0.42
C THR A 269 2.36 -17.04 -0.89
N GLY A 270 1.15 -16.47 -1.04
CA GLY A 270 0.32 -16.59 -2.24
C GLY A 270 0.79 -15.76 -3.44
N CYS A 271 1.86 -14.98 -3.31
CA CYS A 271 2.31 -14.01 -4.31
C CYS A 271 3.46 -14.49 -5.21
N ARG A 272 3.74 -15.78 -5.21
CA ARG A 272 4.85 -16.37 -5.97
C ARG A 272 4.56 -16.37 -7.47
N ALA A 273 5.59 -16.10 -8.28
CA ALA A 273 5.51 -16.06 -9.73
C ALA A 273 5.13 -17.41 -10.37
N ASP A 274 5.47 -18.52 -9.70
CA ASP A 274 5.16 -19.90 -10.12
C ASP A 274 3.65 -20.26 -10.05
N ARG A 275 2.83 -19.44 -9.38
CA ARG A 275 1.38 -19.65 -9.28
C ARG A 275 0.63 -19.00 -10.43
N ASP A 276 -0.48 -19.63 -10.85
CA ASP A 276 -1.45 -19.02 -11.77
C ASP A 276 -1.83 -17.62 -11.26
N ALA A 277 -1.63 -16.61 -12.11
CA ALA A 277 -1.93 -15.21 -11.85
C ALA A 277 -3.35 -14.98 -11.27
N LYS A 278 -4.33 -15.83 -11.62
CA LYS A 278 -5.70 -15.74 -11.10
C LYS A 278 -5.85 -16.15 -9.64
N GLN A 279 -4.88 -16.91 -9.13
CA GLN A 279 -4.80 -17.43 -7.76
C GLN A 279 -3.87 -16.60 -6.87
N GLN A 280 -3.04 -15.73 -7.47
CA GLN A 280 -2.16 -14.84 -6.72
C GLN A 280 -2.96 -13.77 -5.96
N GLN A 281 -2.70 -13.70 -4.65
CA GLN A 281 -3.39 -12.79 -3.73
C GLN A 281 -2.58 -12.64 -2.44
N VAL A 282 -2.74 -11.51 -1.76
CA VAL A 282 -2.26 -11.33 -0.38
C VAL A 282 -3.35 -11.78 0.59
N THR A 283 -3.02 -12.64 1.54
CA THR A 283 -3.94 -13.00 2.62
C THR A 283 -3.75 -11.98 3.75
N VAL A 284 -4.84 -11.36 4.18
CA VAL A 284 -4.80 -10.34 5.24
C VAL A 284 -5.67 -10.78 6.41
N ARG A 285 -5.15 -10.70 7.63
CA ARG A 285 -5.92 -10.86 8.87
C ARG A 285 -5.94 -9.52 9.61
N LEU A 286 -7.15 -9.04 9.91
CA LEU A 286 -7.35 -7.76 10.59
C LEU A 286 -7.98 -7.97 11.96
N TRP A 287 -7.35 -7.42 12.98
CA TRP A 287 -7.93 -7.22 14.30
C TRP A 287 -8.25 -5.74 14.43
N LEU A 288 -9.53 -5.40 14.56
CA LEU A 288 -10.01 -4.02 14.56
C LEU A 288 -10.78 -3.76 15.85
N THR A 289 -10.55 -2.60 16.47
CA THR A 289 -11.39 -2.13 17.59
C THR A 289 -12.79 -1.77 17.11
N ASP A 290 -12.93 -1.35 15.85
CA ASP A 290 -14.21 -1.03 15.20
C ASP A 290 -14.25 -1.60 13.77
N LEU A 291 -15.23 -2.44 13.47
CA LEU A 291 -15.40 -3.04 12.14
C LEU A 291 -15.70 -2.02 11.03
N ARG A 292 -16.19 -0.83 11.37
CA ARG A 292 -16.42 0.24 10.39
C ARG A 292 -15.13 0.75 9.76
N ASP A 293 -13.98 0.46 10.38
CA ASP A 293 -12.67 0.82 9.86
C ASP A 293 -12.11 -0.22 8.87
N VAL A 294 -12.85 -1.28 8.53
CA VAL A 294 -12.36 -2.31 7.60
C VAL A 294 -11.95 -1.74 6.25
N THR A 295 -12.66 -0.73 5.76
CA THR A 295 -12.35 -0.08 4.47
C THR A 295 -11.01 0.65 4.57
N ALA A 296 -10.81 1.43 5.62
CA ALA A 296 -9.57 2.15 5.87
C ALA A 296 -8.40 1.18 6.07
N ALA A 297 -8.58 0.12 6.87
CA ALA A 297 -7.56 -0.89 7.11
C ALA A 297 -7.16 -1.65 5.83
N VAL A 298 -8.13 -2.05 5.00
CA VAL A 298 -7.85 -2.64 3.68
C VAL A 298 -7.09 -1.65 2.81
N ARG A 299 -7.48 -0.37 2.79
CA ARG A 299 -6.79 0.66 2.02
C ARG A 299 -5.33 0.81 2.47
N ARG A 300 -5.07 0.89 3.79
CA ARG A 300 -3.70 0.93 4.34
C ARG A 300 -2.88 -0.29 3.92
N CYS A 301 -3.46 -1.49 3.94
CA CYS A 301 -2.77 -2.70 3.49
C CYS A 301 -2.44 -2.66 1.98
N ARG A 302 -3.34 -2.12 1.15
CA ARG A 302 -3.11 -1.95 -0.29
C ARG A 302 -2.03 -0.91 -0.57
N ASP A 303 -2.07 0.21 0.13
CA ASP A 303 -1.11 1.31 0.00
C ASP A 303 0.29 0.87 0.43
N LEU A 304 0.40 0.16 1.56
CA LEU A 304 1.65 -0.36 2.10
C LEU A 304 2.40 -1.23 1.08
N LEU A 305 1.69 -2.13 0.40
CA LEU A 305 2.28 -3.06 -0.57
C LEU A 305 2.17 -2.58 -2.03
N ASP A 306 1.65 -1.37 -2.27
CA ASP A 306 1.40 -0.80 -3.60
C ASP A 306 0.63 -1.78 -4.54
N LEU A 307 -0.44 -2.40 -4.01
CA LEU A 307 -1.18 -3.46 -4.71
C LEU A 307 -2.01 -2.97 -5.92
N ASP A 308 -2.19 -1.66 -6.03
CA ASP A 308 -2.98 -1.03 -7.09
C ASP A 308 -2.14 -0.64 -8.32
N SER A 309 -0.81 -0.73 -8.24
CA SER A 309 0.06 -0.36 -9.37
C SER A 309 -0.02 -1.34 -10.54
N ASP A 310 0.34 -0.81 -11.72
CA ASP A 310 0.38 -1.54 -12.99
C ASP A 310 1.83 -1.89 -13.35
N PRO A 311 2.32 -3.08 -12.96
CA PRO A 311 3.69 -3.47 -13.22
C PRO A 311 3.99 -3.66 -14.72
N ALA A 312 2.98 -3.90 -15.56
CA ALA A 312 3.17 -4.04 -16.99
C ALA A 312 3.44 -2.69 -17.64
N ALA A 313 2.67 -1.66 -17.28
CA ALA A 313 2.90 -0.29 -17.76
C ALA A 313 4.26 0.26 -17.31
N VAL A 314 4.64 0.00 -16.05
CA VAL A 314 5.97 0.35 -15.52
C VAL A 314 7.07 -0.35 -16.32
N ALA A 315 6.94 -1.67 -16.52
CA ALA A 315 7.94 -2.43 -17.27
C ALA A 315 8.07 -1.94 -18.72
N GLU A 316 6.96 -1.64 -19.39
CA GLU A 316 6.95 -1.09 -20.75
C GLU A 316 7.68 0.25 -20.84
N ALA A 317 7.41 1.16 -19.89
CA ALA A 317 8.03 2.48 -19.87
C ALA A 317 9.54 2.45 -19.57
N LEU A 318 9.99 1.56 -18.67
CA LEU A 318 11.37 1.55 -18.18
C LEU A 318 12.30 0.60 -18.96
N SER A 319 11.76 -0.40 -19.67
CA SER A 319 12.58 -1.45 -20.31
C SER A 319 13.42 -0.98 -21.49
N GLY A 320 13.11 0.18 -22.07
CA GLY A 320 13.80 0.73 -23.25
C GLY A 320 15.20 1.29 -22.97
N ALA A 321 15.53 1.61 -21.71
CA ALA A 321 16.84 2.15 -21.35
C ALA A 321 17.90 1.03 -21.27
N PRO A 322 19.08 1.15 -21.92
CA PRO A 322 20.04 0.05 -22.06
C PRO A 322 20.51 -0.58 -20.74
N TRP A 323 20.76 0.24 -19.71
CA TRP A 323 21.25 -0.21 -18.41
C TRP A 323 20.12 -0.44 -17.39
N LEU A 324 18.99 0.27 -17.50
CA LEU A 324 17.83 0.08 -16.60
C LEU A 324 16.97 -1.12 -17.00
N GLY A 325 16.79 -1.34 -18.30
CA GLY A 325 15.95 -2.42 -18.82
C GLY A 325 16.33 -3.83 -18.35
N PRO A 326 17.63 -4.19 -18.29
CA PRO A 326 18.07 -5.43 -17.65
C PRO A 326 17.65 -5.53 -16.17
N LEU A 327 17.74 -4.44 -15.40
CA LEU A 327 17.33 -4.40 -13.99
C LEU A 327 15.82 -4.57 -13.82
N VAL A 328 15.03 -4.00 -14.75
CA VAL A 328 13.58 -4.15 -14.79
C VAL A 328 13.19 -5.60 -15.06
N ARG A 329 13.83 -6.23 -16.05
CA ARG A 329 13.60 -7.65 -16.40
C ARG A 329 14.05 -8.61 -15.30
N ALA A 330 15.09 -8.25 -14.54
CA ALA A 330 15.59 -9.08 -13.44
C ALA A 330 14.65 -9.13 -12.23
N ARG A 331 13.74 -8.14 -12.07
CA ARG A 331 12.79 -8.06 -10.94
C ARG A 331 11.40 -7.61 -11.41
N PRO A 332 10.69 -8.44 -12.19
CA PRO A 332 9.37 -8.07 -12.66
C PRO A 332 8.41 -7.90 -11.48
N GLY A 333 7.58 -6.86 -11.51
CA GLY A 333 6.59 -6.61 -10.46
C GLY A 333 7.16 -5.98 -9.19
N LEU A 334 8.37 -5.41 -9.25
CA LEU A 334 8.90 -4.53 -8.21
C LEU A 334 7.92 -3.38 -7.94
N ARG A 335 7.74 -3.05 -6.67
CA ARG A 335 6.80 -2.05 -6.18
C ARG A 335 7.53 -0.91 -5.52
N VAL A 336 6.82 0.21 -5.32
CA VAL A 336 7.23 1.27 -4.41
C VAL A 336 6.61 0.97 -3.04
N PRO A 337 7.36 0.54 -2.02
CA PRO A 337 6.83 0.31 -0.69
C PRO A 337 6.15 1.59 -0.17
N GLY A 338 4.90 1.46 0.27
CA GLY A 338 4.15 2.57 0.82
C GLY A 338 4.22 2.66 2.34
N CYS A 339 3.19 3.28 2.93
CA CYS A 339 3.05 3.43 4.37
C CYS A 339 1.63 3.10 4.83
N ALA A 340 1.50 2.61 6.06
CA ALA A 340 0.19 2.53 6.72
C ALA A 340 -0.20 3.85 7.41
N ASP A 341 0.80 4.64 7.79
CA ASP A 341 0.66 5.98 8.35
C ASP A 341 1.74 6.88 7.71
N GLY A 342 1.30 7.99 7.12
CA GLY A 342 2.18 8.86 6.34
C GLY A 342 3.12 9.70 7.21
N PHE A 343 2.63 10.14 8.37
CA PHE A 343 3.44 10.88 9.34
C PHE A 343 4.55 10.01 9.91
N GLU A 344 4.22 8.78 10.32
CA GLU A 344 5.20 7.79 10.79
C GLU A 344 6.33 7.57 9.79
N LEU A 345 6.01 7.31 8.52
CA LEU A 345 7.05 7.05 7.52
C LEU A 345 7.84 8.33 7.18
N ALA A 346 7.21 9.50 7.15
CA ALA A 346 7.90 10.77 6.95
C ALA A 346 8.93 11.04 8.07
N VAL A 347 8.58 10.79 9.33
CA VAL A 347 9.50 10.86 10.47
C VAL A 347 10.69 9.92 10.30
N ARG A 348 10.44 8.67 9.86
CA ARG A 348 11.50 7.68 9.64
C ARG A 348 12.44 8.09 8.50
N LEU A 349 11.90 8.56 7.37
CA LEU A 349 12.68 9.03 6.23
C LEU A 349 13.50 10.27 6.57
N LEU A 350 12.93 11.17 7.39
CA LEU A 350 13.63 12.35 7.89
C LEU A 350 14.75 11.96 8.86
N ALA A 351 14.55 10.99 9.74
CA ALA A 351 15.62 10.47 10.59
C ALA A 351 16.77 9.86 9.76
N GLU A 352 16.45 9.15 8.66
CA GLU A 352 17.44 8.62 7.70
C GLU A 352 18.23 9.72 6.96
N GLN A 353 17.80 10.98 7.01
CA GLN A 353 18.56 12.11 6.48
C GLN A 353 19.81 12.41 7.31
N TYR A 354 19.67 12.29 8.62
CA TYR A 354 20.69 12.67 9.60
C TYR A 354 21.51 11.47 10.08
N LEU A 355 20.90 10.29 10.10
CA LEU A 355 21.48 9.10 10.71
C LEU A 355 21.55 7.95 9.68
N PRO A 356 22.59 7.11 9.73
CA PRO A 356 22.60 5.84 9.02
C PRO A 356 21.38 4.99 9.38
N GLY A 357 20.95 4.11 8.48
CA GLY A 357 19.72 3.31 8.63
C GLY A 357 19.51 2.66 10.01
N PRO A 358 20.51 1.96 10.59
CA PRO A 358 20.37 1.39 11.94
C PRO A 358 20.19 2.45 13.05
N GLY A 359 20.88 3.58 12.95
CA GLY A 359 20.74 4.71 13.88
C GLY A 359 19.36 5.37 13.77
N ALA A 360 18.90 5.65 12.56
CA ALA A 360 17.55 6.17 12.31
C ALA A 360 16.48 5.22 12.88
N ARG A 361 16.63 3.90 12.64
CA ARG A 361 15.75 2.87 13.20
C ARG A 361 15.75 2.87 14.73
N GLN A 362 16.91 3.03 15.36
CA GLN A 362 17.03 3.08 16.82
C GLN A 362 16.35 4.32 17.41
N LEU A 363 16.55 5.49 16.80
CA LEU A 363 15.88 6.73 17.19
C LEU A 363 14.35 6.58 17.06
N CYS A 364 13.85 6.13 15.91
CA CYS A 364 12.41 5.94 15.71
C CYS A 364 11.82 4.87 16.63
N GLY A 365 12.56 3.80 16.93
CA GLY A 365 12.16 2.79 17.91
C GLY A 365 12.08 3.35 19.33
N TRP A 366 12.99 4.25 19.70
CA TRP A 366 12.91 4.98 20.97
C TRP A 366 11.68 5.91 21.03
N LEU A 367 11.42 6.67 19.97
CA LEU A 367 10.22 7.52 19.87
C LEU A 367 8.95 6.69 20.03
N ALA A 368 8.86 5.55 19.34
CA ALA A 368 7.72 4.64 19.45
C ALA A 368 7.56 4.06 20.87
N ALA A 369 8.65 3.62 21.49
CA ALA A 369 8.59 3.06 22.85
C ALA A 369 8.21 4.11 23.91
N ARG A 370 8.64 5.36 23.75
CA ARG A 370 8.46 6.43 24.75
C ARG A 370 7.17 7.23 24.57
N HIS A 371 6.81 7.52 23.33
CA HIS A 371 5.70 8.42 22.98
C HIS A 371 4.58 7.73 22.20
N GLY A 372 4.72 6.42 21.93
CA GLY A 372 3.70 5.63 21.24
C GLY A 372 2.55 5.24 22.17
N GLU A 373 1.42 4.88 21.56
CA GLU A 373 0.20 4.47 22.28
C GLU A 373 0.04 2.94 22.22
N PRO A 374 -0.16 2.25 23.35
CA PRO A 374 -0.52 0.84 23.32
C PRO A 374 -1.87 0.61 22.62
N LEU A 375 -2.00 -0.48 21.86
CA LEU A 375 -3.29 -0.89 21.32
C LEU A 375 -4.28 -1.17 22.46
N THR A 376 -5.54 -0.75 22.30
CA THR A 376 -6.60 -0.92 23.31
C THR A 376 -6.98 -2.40 23.55
N ALA A 377 -6.76 -3.27 22.56
CA ALA A 377 -7.02 -4.70 22.64
C ALA A 377 -5.96 -5.50 21.85
N PRO A 378 -4.72 -5.63 22.38
CA PRO A 378 -3.65 -6.30 21.67
C PRO A 378 -3.87 -7.82 21.72
N ASP A 379 -4.30 -8.42 20.60
CA ASP A 379 -4.34 -9.88 20.46
C ASP A 379 -2.96 -10.43 20.08
N GLY A 380 -1.93 -10.10 20.87
CA GLY A 380 -0.51 -10.39 20.62
C GLY A 380 0.29 -9.20 20.07
N ALA A 381 1.55 -9.43 19.68
CA ALA A 381 2.45 -8.42 19.11
C ALA A 381 2.27 -8.28 17.58
N PRO A 382 2.69 -7.17 16.96
CA PRO A 382 3.04 -5.88 17.58
C PRO A 382 1.82 -5.18 18.23
N ALA A 383 2.07 -4.31 19.20
CA ALA A 383 1.05 -3.76 20.11
C ALA A 383 1.20 -2.26 20.42
N ILE A 384 2.12 -1.54 19.76
CA ILE A 384 2.37 -0.11 19.95
C ILE A 384 2.05 0.62 18.64
N LEU A 385 1.20 1.64 18.70
CA LEU A 385 1.01 2.62 17.64
C LEU A 385 2.14 3.63 17.68
N PHE A 386 2.62 4.03 16.51
CA PHE A 386 3.59 5.12 16.42
C PHE A 386 3.01 6.43 17.00
N PRO A 387 3.85 7.31 17.58
CA PRO A 387 3.44 8.59 18.13
C PRO A 387 2.63 9.43 17.14
N THR A 388 1.64 10.16 17.65
CA THR A 388 0.88 11.11 16.84
C THR A 388 1.70 12.39 16.57
N PRO A 389 1.32 13.19 15.55
CA PRO A 389 1.93 14.51 15.34
C PRO A 389 1.89 15.38 16.60
N ALA A 390 0.75 15.46 17.27
CA ALA A 390 0.61 16.24 18.50
C ALA A 390 1.57 15.76 19.61
N ALA A 391 1.67 14.44 19.82
CA ALA A 391 2.55 13.88 20.85
C ALA A 391 4.03 14.21 20.61
N LEU A 392 4.49 14.24 19.35
CA LEU A 392 5.88 14.59 19.04
C LEU A 392 6.12 16.10 18.98
N ALA A 393 5.11 16.90 18.63
CA ALA A 393 5.21 18.36 18.63
C ALA A 393 5.36 18.93 20.05
N GLU A 394 4.68 18.33 21.03
CA GLU A 394 4.71 18.74 22.43
C GLU A 394 5.88 18.16 23.23
N ALA A 395 6.55 17.12 22.72
CA ALA A 395 7.61 16.43 23.44
C ALA A 395 8.95 17.19 23.40
N ASP A 396 9.65 17.23 24.55
CA ASP A 396 11.07 17.60 24.60
C ASP A 396 11.94 16.42 24.14
N LEU A 397 12.01 16.23 22.81
CA LEU A 397 12.73 15.11 22.20
C LEU A 397 14.23 15.19 22.47
N ALA A 398 14.83 16.38 22.40
CA ALA A 398 16.26 16.59 22.58
C ALA A 398 16.68 16.37 24.03
N GLY A 399 15.96 16.96 24.99
CA GLY A 399 16.21 16.74 26.42
C GLY A 399 16.00 15.28 26.81
N ALA A 400 14.92 14.66 26.35
CA ALA A 400 14.65 13.25 26.65
C ALA A 400 15.66 12.28 26.01
N LEU A 401 16.22 12.61 24.84
CA LEU A 401 17.29 11.81 24.22
C LEU A 401 18.59 11.92 25.02
N ALA A 402 18.93 13.14 25.48
CA ALA A 402 20.09 13.40 26.33
C ALA A 402 19.99 12.66 27.68
N GLU A 403 18.84 12.72 28.34
CA GLU A 403 18.57 12.02 29.61
C GLU A 403 18.62 10.50 29.47
N ALA A 404 18.16 9.97 28.33
CA ALA A 404 18.07 8.54 28.13
C ALA A 404 19.45 7.86 27.95
N GLY A 405 20.54 8.62 27.78
CA GLY A 405 21.90 8.10 27.58
C GLY A 405 22.00 7.08 26.44
N ARG A 406 21.09 7.18 25.45
CA ARG A 406 20.96 6.20 24.38
C ARG A 406 22.09 6.45 23.39
N THR A 407 23.08 5.57 23.38
CA THR A 407 24.08 5.51 22.31
C THR A 407 23.38 5.14 21.00
N LEU A 408 23.34 6.05 20.04
CA LEU A 408 23.33 5.64 18.64
C LEU A 408 24.74 5.13 18.39
N ALA A 409 24.95 3.81 18.48
CA ALA A 409 26.28 3.26 18.24
C ALA A 409 26.79 3.78 16.88
N GLU A 410 28.03 4.27 16.84
CA GLU A 410 28.71 4.49 15.57
C GLU A 410 28.72 3.15 14.83
N VAL A 411 27.98 3.07 13.71
CA VAL A 411 27.92 1.86 12.90
C VAL A 411 29.10 1.90 11.94
N PRO A 412 30.07 0.97 11.99
CA PRO A 412 31.08 0.86 10.95
C PRO A 412 30.39 0.55 9.62
N ALA A 413 30.90 1.14 8.54
CA ALA A 413 30.51 0.75 7.19
C ALA A 413 30.89 -0.73 6.93
N GLU A 414 29.95 -1.45 6.30
CA GLU A 414 30.06 -2.77 5.64
C GLU A 414 29.62 -4.06 6.36
N PRO A 415 28.99 -5.00 5.62
CA PRO A 415 28.44 -6.26 6.13
C PRO A 415 29.46 -7.42 6.03
N PRO A 416 29.13 -8.59 6.60
CA PRO A 416 29.30 -9.80 5.82
C PRO A 416 27.97 -10.55 5.69
N ALA A 417 27.64 -10.84 4.44
CA ALA A 417 26.83 -12.00 4.10
C ALA A 417 27.74 -13.22 4.12
N GLU A 418 27.40 -14.25 4.89
CA GLU A 418 27.78 -15.63 4.55
C GLU A 418 26.53 -16.51 4.53
N PRO A 419 26.40 -17.41 3.56
CA PRO A 419 25.21 -18.23 3.35
C PRO A 419 25.19 -19.41 4.32
N VAL A 420 24.08 -19.60 5.04
CA VAL A 420 23.84 -20.86 5.76
C VAL A 420 23.49 -21.93 4.73
N ALA A 421 24.39 -22.91 4.61
CA ALA A 421 24.26 -24.07 3.74
C ALA A 421 23.07 -24.97 4.13
N ALA A 422 22.59 -25.71 3.13
CA ALA A 422 21.41 -26.57 3.17
C ALA A 422 21.45 -27.71 4.22
N HIS A 423 20.26 -28.05 4.73
CA HIS A 423 19.97 -29.30 5.43
C HIS A 423 20.31 -30.55 4.61
N PRO A 424 20.62 -31.67 5.29
CA PRO A 424 19.66 -32.78 5.21
C PRO A 424 19.46 -33.57 6.54
N ASP A 425 18.24 -34.11 6.67
CA ASP A 425 17.76 -35.25 7.48
C ASP A 425 18.44 -35.62 8.81
N SER A 426 17.70 -35.55 9.91
CA SER A 426 17.08 -36.71 10.60
C SER A 426 16.69 -36.38 12.05
N ALA A 427 15.74 -37.16 12.56
CA ALA A 427 14.97 -36.99 13.79
C ALA A 427 15.79 -36.96 15.09
N ASP A 428 15.50 -35.98 15.96
CA ASP A 428 15.35 -36.13 17.43
C ASP A 428 14.96 -34.77 18.10
N PRO A 429 14.43 -34.76 19.35
CA PRO A 429 13.57 -33.69 19.85
C PRO A 429 14.34 -32.42 20.29
N VAL A 430 13.78 -31.26 19.94
CA VAL A 430 14.30 -29.92 20.21
C VAL A 430 14.18 -29.54 21.70
N PRO A 431 15.27 -29.17 22.41
CA PRO A 431 15.19 -28.42 23.65
C PRO A 431 14.91 -26.94 23.37
N ALA A 432 14.13 -26.29 24.22
CA ALA A 432 13.72 -24.90 24.10
C ALA A 432 14.91 -23.93 23.93
N GLU A 433 14.87 -23.12 22.86
CA GLU A 433 15.81 -22.02 22.66
C GLU A 433 15.51 -20.83 23.58
N PRO A 434 16.53 -20.12 24.10
CA PRO A 434 16.36 -18.96 24.96
C PRO A 434 15.99 -17.70 24.16
N ALA A 435 15.25 -16.80 24.82
CA ALA A 435 14.83 -15.50 24.29
C ALA A 435 16.00 -14.62 23.80
N PRO A 436 15.79 -13.74 22.81
CA PRO A 436 16.86 -12.96 22.22
C PRO A 436 17.37 -11.85 23.16
N GLY A 437 18.67 -11.96 23.50
CA GLY A 437 19.67 -10.89 23.63
C GLY A 437 19.33 -9.62 24.40
N THR A 438 19.79 -9.54 25.65
CA THR A 438 20.01 -8.26 26.35
C THR A 438 21.13 -7.47 25.66
N PRO A 439 20.98 -6.17 25.36
CA PRO A 439 22.06 -5.37 24.79
C PRO A 439 23.23 -5.19 25.79
N PRO A 440 24.47 -4.97 25.30
CA PRO A 440 25.64 -4.82 26.15
C PRO A 440 25.51 -3.59 27.07
N GLN A 441 25.89 -3.76 28.34
CA GLN A 441 25.97 -2.66 29.31
C GLN A 441 27.27 -1.87 29.08
N GLY A 442 27.17 -0.75 28.36
CA GLY A 442 28.20 0.29 28.27
C GLY A 442 27.83 1.51 29.12
N GLY A 443 28.83 2.15 29.74
CA GLY A 443 28.67 3.36 30.57
C GLY A 443 28.21 4.61 29.77
N PRO A 444 28.01 5.77 30.44
CA PRO A 444 27.32 6.92 29.84
C PRO A 444 28.18 7.66 28.81
N LEU A 445 27.59 7.96 27.64
CA LEU A 445 28.12 8.83 26.58
C LEU A 445 26.96 9.62 25.91
N GLU A 446 27.24 10.87 25.53
CA GLU A 446 26.29 11.95 25.19
C GLU A 446 25.54 11.77 23.83
N PRO A 447 24.36 12.41 23.64
CA PRO A 447 23.68 12.41 22.34
C PRO A 447 24.54 13.10 21.27
N VAL A 448 24.68 12.46 20.11
CA VAL A 448 25.51 12.96 18.99
C VAL A 448 24.76 14.10 18.26
N PRO A 449 25.43 15.18 17.78
CA PRO A 449 24.77 16.34 17.16
C PRO A 449 23.76 16.02 16.05
N GLU A 450 24.02 15.03 15.20
CA GLU A 450 23.14 14.61 14.12
C GLU A 450 21.80 14.07 14.64
N ALA A 451 21.81 13.41 15.81
CA ALA A 451 20.61 12.89 16.43
C ALA A 451 19.73 14.01 17.00
N LEU A 452 20.36 15.05 17.57
CA LEU A 452 19.66 16.24 18.04
C LEU A 452 19.06 17.02 16.86
N ALA A 453 19.81 17.17 15.77
CA ALA A 453 19.31 17.77 14.54
C ALA A 453 18.12 16.99 13.95
N ALA A 454 18.18 15.66 13.99
CA ALA A 454 17.06 14.80 13.61
C ALA A 454 15.82 15.05 14.50
N CYS A 455 15.99 15.15 15.82
CA CYS A 455 14.90 15.47 16.74
C CYS A 455 14.26 16.84 16.45
N ASP A 456 15.05 17.86 16.14
CA ASP A 456 14.54 19.19 15.79
C ASP A 456 13.74 19.17 14.48
N ALA A 457 14.26 18.50 13.45
CA ALA A 457 13.55 18.35 12.18
C ALA A 457 12.25 17.54 12.34
N VAL A 458 12.27 16.46 13.14
CA VAL A 458 11.08 15.67 13.48
C VAL A 458 10.05 16.51 14.21
N ARG A 459 10.46 17.35 15.16
CA ARG A 459 9.55 18.27 15.86
C ARG A 459 8.94 19.29 14.91
N ALA A 460 9.71 19.86 13.98
CA ALA A 460 9.19 20.79 12.97
C ALA A 460 8.13 20.13 12.06
N LEU A 461 8.39 18.91 11.59
CA LEU A 461 7.42 18.11 10.82
C LEU A 461 6.17 17.80 11.65
N ALA A 462 6.35 17.41 12.92
CA ALA A 462 5.27 17.10 13.84
C ALA A 462 4.37 18.31 14.11
N THR A 463 4.95 19.49 14.34
CA THR A 463 4.19 20.74 14.50
C THR A 463 3.41 21.09 13.24
N ALA A 464 4.03 20.99 12.05
CA ALA A 464 3.34 21.28 10.79
C ALA A 464 2.16 20.32 10.54
N ALA A 465 2.32 19.03 10.86
CA ALA A 465 1.24 18.05 10.76
C ALA A 465 0.16 18.25 11.85
N ALA A 466 0.53 18.60 13.08
CA ALA A 466 -0.42 18.88 14.16
C ALA A 466 -1.25 20.15 13.91
N ASP A 467 -0.66 21.17 13.26
CA ASP A 467 -1.32 22.40 12.80
C ASP A 467 -2.17 22.20 11.54
N GLU A 468 -2.31 20.96 11.03
CA GLU A 468 -3.00 20.61 9.78
C GLU A 468 -2.45 21.32 8.53
N LYS A 469 -1.19 21.80 8.58
CA LYS A 469 -0.48 22.38 7.41
C LYS A 469 0.02 21.30 6.45
N LEU A 470 0.20 20.08 6.95
CA LEU A 470 0.56 18.88 6.21
C LEU A 470 -0.38 17.75 6.60
N SER A 471 -0.92 17.04 5.61
CA SER A 471 -1.75 15.86 5.85
C SER A 471 -0.95 14.56 5.72
N LEU A 472 0.10 14.55 4.87
CA LEU A 472 0.90 13.37 4.54
C LEU A 472 0.06 12.18 4.07
N ALA A 473 -1.09 12.45 3.44
CA ALA A 473 -2.01 11.44 2.92
C ALA A 473 -1.79 11.20 1.41
N ARG A 474 -2.06 9.98 0.93
CA ARG A 474 -1.94 9.63 -0.52
C ARG A 474 -2.95 10.33 -1.43
N ASP A 475 -4.01 10.86 -0.86
CA ASP A 475 -5.04 11.65 -1.53
C ASP A 475 -4.83 13.17 -1.38
N ALA A 476 -3.76 13.58 -0.71
CA ALA A 476 -3.37 14.97 -0.59
C ALA A 476 -3.00 15.59 -1.94
N ASP A 477 -2.93 16.92 -1.95
CA ASP A 477 -2.35 17.64 -3.07
C ASP A 477 -0.83 17.51 -3.02
N ARG A 478 -0.27 16.67 -3.91
CA ARG A 478 1.15 16.33 -3.88
C ARG A 478 2.03 17.57 -4.05
N GLU A 479 1.65 18.51 -4.92
CA GLU A 479 2.44 19.72 -5.17
C GLU A 479 2.43 20.63 -3.94
N ALA A 480 1.27 20.79 -3.30
CA ALA A 480 1.17 21.60 -2.09
C ALA A 480 1.94 20.97 -0.91
N GLU A 481 1.85 19.64 -0.73
CA GLU A 481 2.59 18.91 0.31
C GLU A 481 4.10 19.03 0.09
N VAL A 482 4.58 18.83 -1.15
CA VAL A 482 6.00 19.01 -1.49
C VAL A 482 6.47 20.43 -1.21
N ALA A 483 5.70 21.45 -1.60
CA ALA A 483 6.03 22.85 -1.34
C ALA A 483 6.10 23.16 0.16
N ALA A 484 5.14 22.63 0.94
CA ALA A 484 5.12 22.81 2.39
C ALA A 484 6.29 22.08 3.08
N LEU A 485 6.63 20.86 2.66
CA LEU A 485 7.77 20.10 3.16
C LEU A 485 9.11 20.80 2.88
N LEU A 486 9.30 21.36 1.69
CA LEU A 486 10.49 22.15 1.33
C LEU A 486 10.65 23.43 2.17
N GLY A 487 9.55 23.94 2.74
CA GLY A 487 9.55 25.09 3.62
C GLY A 487 9.91 24.75 5.08
N LEU A 488 10.02 23.48 5.45
CA LEU A 488 10.35 23.07 6.81
C LEU A 488 11.86 23.19 7.09
N PRO A 489 12.26 23.66 8.27
CA PRO A 489 13.67 23.73 8.65
C PRO A 489 14.26 22.32 8.76
N GLY A 490 15.45 22.13 8.19
CA GLY A 490 16.17 20.86 8.26
C GLY A 490 15.63 19.76 7.35
N VAL A 491 14.73 20.05 6.40
CA VAL A 491 14.26 19.05 5.44
C VAL A 491 14.91 19.29 4.08
N GLU A 492 15.72 18.33 3.64
CA GLU A 492 16.43 18.42 2.35
C GLU A 492 15.51 18.07 1.16
N PRO A 493 15.71 18.67 -0.03
CA PRO A 493 14.88 18.41 -1.21
C PRO A 493 14.78 16.93 -1.59
N TRP A 494 15.88 16.19 -1.49
CA TRP A 494 15.89 14.76 -1.79
C TRP A 494 15.08 13.95 -0.77
N THR A 495 15.06 14.36 0.51
CA THR A 495 14.17 13.76 1.53
C THR A 495 12.70 14.03 1.21
N VAL A 496 12.37 15.24 0.75
CA VAL A 496 11.01 15.57 0.29
C VAL A 496 10.57 14.65 -0.84
N GLN A 497 11.44 14.38 -1.83
CA GLN A 497 11.12 13.46 -2.92
C GLN A 497 10.97 12.00 -2.45
N ARG A 498 11.75 11.57 -1.45
CA ARG A 498 11.52 10.26 -0.81
C ARG A 498 10.17 10.19 -0.08
N ILE A 499 9.75 11.27 0.58
CA ILE A 499 8.41 11.40 1.20
C ILE A 499 7.34 11.37 0.10
N ALA A 500 7.48 12.14 -0.97
CA ALA A 500 6.53 12.14 -2.09
C ALA A 500 6.36 10.75 -2.69
N MET A 501 7.46 10.03 -2.91
CA MET A 501 7.48 8.66 -3.43
C MET A 501 6.76 7.66 -2.49
N HIS A 502 7.22 7.54 -1.24
CA HIS A 502 6.75 6.46 -0.37
C HIS A 502 5.47 6.82 0.40
N VAL A 503 5.37 8.06 0.89
CA VAL A 503 4.25 8.55 1.70
C VAL A 503 3.09 8.97 0.82
N LEU A 504 3.29 9.92 -0.09
CA LEU A 504 2.23 10.45 -0.95
C LEU A 504 1.89 9.51 -2.13
N GLY A 505 2.70 8.47 -2.32
CA GLY A 505 2.52 7.49 -3.39
C GLY A 505 2.63 8.12 -4.77
N ASP A 506 3.51 9.10 -4.94
CA ASP A 506 3.82 9.69 -6.23
C ASP A 506 4.67 8.72 -7.06
N PRO A 507 4.17 8.21 -8.21
CA PRO A 507 4.96 7.32 -9.05
C PRO A 507 6.08 8.04 -9.83
N ASP A 508 6.09 9.37 -9.83
CA ASP A 508 7.01 10.20 -10.61
C ASP A 508 7.94 11.07 -9.75
N ALA A 509 7.95 10.87 -8.43
CA ALA A 509 8.86 11.55 -7.52
C ALA A 509 10.31 11.10 -7.76
N PHE A 510 11.23 12.07 -7.77
CA PHE A 510 12.61 11.84 -8.16
C PHE A 510 13.51 12.99 -7.72
N ASP A 511 14.66 12.65 -7.15
CA ASP A 511 15.75 13.60 -6.93
C ASP A 511 17.08 12.94 -7.31
N ALA A 512 17.74 13.46 -8.35
CA ALA A 512 19.02 12.91 -8.80
C ALA A 512 20.15 13.11 -7.78
N ALA A 513 20.01 14.05 -6.84
CA ALA A 513 20.98 14.32 -5.80
C ALA A 513 20.80 13.44 -4.55
N ASP A 514 19.78 12.57 -4.50
CA ASP A 514 19.60 11.60 -3.41
C ASP A 514 20.89 10.77 -3.22
N PRO A 515 21.55 10.85 -2.04
CA PRO A 515 22.80 10.13 -1.79
C PRO A 515 22.69 8.61 -1.97
N ALA A 516 21.56 8.01 -1.59
CA ALA A 516 21.34 6.58 -1.73
C ALA A 516 21.13 6.19 -3.20
N LEU A 517 20.47 7.04 -3.98
CA LEU A 517 20.30 6.83 -5.42
C LEU A 517 21.64 6.95 -6.14
N GLN A 518 22.42 7.97 -5.79
CA GLN A 518 23.76 8.20 -6.31
C GLN A 518 24.72 7.03 -6.00
N ALA A 519 24.68 6.51 -4.78
CA ALA A 519 25.43 5.32 -4.41
C ALA A 519 24.99 4.10 -5.24
N ALA A 520 23.69 3.90 -5.43
CA ALA A 520 23.17 2.80 -6.24
C ALA A 520 23.63 2.91 -7.71
N VAL A 521 23.52 4.09 -8.32
CA VAL A 521 23.96 4.32 -9.70
C VAL A 521 25.46 4.06 -9.88
N ARG A 522 26.30 4.51 -8.94
CA ARG A 522 27.76 4.30 -8.98
C ARG A 522 28.17 2.84 -8.81
N SER A 523 27.34 2.04 -8.13
CA SER A 523 27.61 0.62 -7.91
C SER A 523 27.23 -0.28 -9.10
N LEU A 524 26.52 0.27 -10.10
CA LEU A 524 26.12 -0.52 -11.27
C LEU A 524 27.35 -0.85 -12.12
N PRO A 525 27.48 -2.12 -12.58
CA PRO A 525 28.57 -2.49 -13.46
C PRO A 525 28.47 -1.69 -14.76
N GLU A 526 29.62 -1.21 -15.22
CA GLU A 526 29.78 -0.68 -16.57
C GLU A 526 29.27 -1.73 -17.58
N ALA A 527 28.44 -1.32 -18.54
CA ALA A 527 27.83 -2.25 -19.49
C ALA A 527 28.94 -3.06 -20.21
N PRO A 528 28.81 -4.38 -20.40
CA PRO A 528 29.85 -5.16 -21.07
C PRO A 528 30.13 -4.56 -22.46
N GLY A 529 31.36 -4.07 -22.65
CA GLY A 529 31.81 -3.37 -23.87
C GLY A 529 32.02 -1.86 -23.72
N SER A 530 31.70 -1.24 -22.58
CA SER A 530 31.83 0.22 -22.34
C SER A 530 33.26 0.73 -22.10
N ALA A 531 34.27 0.00 -22.56
CA ALA A 531 35.59 0.57 -22.73
C ALA A 531 35.47 1.80 -23.67
N PRO A 532 36.10 2.94 -23.33
CA PRO A 532 35.91 4.21 -24.05
C PRO A 532 36.24 4.14 -25.55
N ASP A 533 36.96 3.11 -25.99
CA ASP A 533 37.47 2.96 -27.36
C ASP A 533 36.79 1.88 -28.20
N VAL A 534 35.63 1.33 -27.79
CA VAL A 534 34.87 0.36 -28.61
C VAL A 534 33.65 1.04 -29.24
N PRO A 535 33.64 1.29 -30.57
CA PRO A 535 32.49 1.85 -31.26
C PRO A 535 31.28 0.93 -31.16
N GLY A 536 30.18 1.43 -30.59
CA GLY A 536 28.89 0.71 -30.51
C GLY A 536 28.53 0.14 -29.14
N SER A 537 29.33 0.39 -28.09
CA SER A 537 28.95 0.04 -26.73
C SER A 537 27.86 0.95 -26.18
N ALA A 538 26.87 0.36 -25.51
CA ALA A 538 25.82 1.14 -24.87
C ALA A 538 26.41 1.89 -23.66
N PRO A 539 26.20 3.21 -23.53
CA PRO A 539 26.73 3.96 -22.40
C PRO A 539 26.12 3.46 -21.08
N GLY A 540 26.95 3.40 -20.04
CA GLY A 540 26.52 3.13 -18.66
C GLY A 540 25.57 4.21 -18.12
N PRO A 541 25.07 4.05 -16.88
CA PRO A 541 24.20 5.04 -16.28
C PRO A 541 24.95 6.38 -16.08
N PRO A 542 24.29 7.54 -16.31
CA PRO A 542 24.89 8.84 -16.01
C PRO A 542 25.11 8.97 -14.50
N VAL A 543 26.37 9.12 -14.10
CA VAL A 543 26.74 9.22 -12.68
C VAL A 543 26.51 10.63 -12.14
N HIS A 544 26.68 11.66 -12.98
CA HIS A 544 26.49 13.04 -12.54
C HIS A 544 24.99 13.34 -12.34
N PRO A 545 24.57 13.96 -11.22
CA PRO A 545 23.15 14.20 -10.93
C PRO A 545 22.38 14.91 -12.04
N ARG A 546 22.99 15.93 -12.67
CA ARG A 546 22.35 16.67 -13.76
C ARG A 546 22.03 15.78 -14.97
N ASP A 547 22.99 14.96 -15.38
CA ASP A 547 22.83 14.08 -16.55
C ASP A 547 21.83 12.95 -16.25
N LEU A 548 21.79 12.51 -15.00
CA LEU A 548 20.81 11.55 -14.51
C LEU A 548 19.39 12.15 -14.52
N ASP A 549 19.22 13.41 -14.09
CA ASP A 549 17.92 14.08 -14.14
C ASP A 549 17.41 14.28 -15.59
N GLU A 550 18.30 14.71 -16.50
CA GLU A 550 17.99 14.82 -17.92
C GLU A 550 17.59 13.46 -18.53
N HIS A 551 18.29 12.38 -18.16
CA HIS A 551 17.93 11.03 -18.58
C HIS A 551 16.59 10.56 -17.98
N ALA A 552 16.35 10.88 -16.71
CA ALA A 552 15.17 10.45 -15.95
C ALA A 552 13.85 11.01 -16.52
N GLN A 553 13.90 12.11 -17.29
CA GLN A 553 12.72 12.63 -17.99
C GLN A 553 12.06 11.59 -18.92
N ARG A 554 12.83 10.61 -19.42
CA ARG A 554 12.31 9.52 -20.27
C ARG A 554 11.50 8.48 -19.49
N TRP A 555 11.66 8.42 -18.17
CA TRP A 555 10.97 7.45 -17.32
C TRP A 555 9.63 7.96 -16.81
N ARG A 556 9.28 9.22 -17.10
CA ARG A 556 8.00 9.79 -16.66
C ARG A 556 6.82 9.00 -17.27
N PRO A 557 5.73 8.78 -16.52
CA PRO A 557 5.47 9.23 -15.14
C PRO A 557 5.86 8.20 -14.06
N TRP A 558 6.94 7.42 -14.25
CA TRP A 558 7.32 6.26 -13.44
C TRP A 558 8.72 6.37 -12.82
N ARG A 559 9.24 7.57 -12.60
CA ARG A 559 10.58 7.77 -12.04
C ARG A 559 10.79 7.13 -10.67
N SER A 560 9.76 7.09 -9.80
CA SER A 560 9.83 6.39 -8.52
C SER A 560 10.12 4.90 -8.67
N TYR A 561 9.55 4.25 -9.69
CA TYR A 561 9.82 2.83 -9.97
C TYR A 561 11.23 2.62 -10.53
N ALA A 562 11.75 3.56 -11.32
CA ALA A 562 13.14 3.51 -11.77
C ALA A 562 14.12 3.57 -10.57
N VAL A 563 13.85 4.45 -9.59
CA VAL A 563 14.60 4.52 -8.32
C VAL A 563 14.57 3.19 -7.58
N MET A 564 13.40 2.54 -7.49
CA MET A 564 13.30 1.22 -6.85
C MET A 564 14.17 0.16 -7.56
N HIS A 565 14.17 0.12 -8.89
CA HIS A 565 15.01 -0.81 -9.66
C HIS A 565 16.50 -0.54 -9.47
N LEU A 566 16.90 0.74 -9.44
CA LEU A 566 18.28 1.16 -9.19
C LEU A 566 18.75 0.73 -7.80
N HIS A 567 17.99 1.02 -6.75
CA HIS A 567 18.33 0.57 -5.41
C HIS A 567 18.37 -0.96 -5.29
N ALA A 568 17.40 -1.66 -5.87
CA ALA A 568 17.37 -3.12 -5.80
C ALA A 568 18.61 -3.75 -6.47
N ALA A 569 19.20 -3.12 -7.48
CA ALA A 569 20.40 -3.61 -8.17
C ALA A 569 21.63 -3.73 -7.26
N THR A 570 21.68 -2.97 -6.16
CA THR A 570 22.75 -3.05 -5.14
C THR A 570 22.74 -4.35 -4.34
N ARG A 571 21.71 -5.18 -4.49
CA ARG A 571 21.55 -6.48 -3.81
C ARG A 571 21.38 -7.56 -4.87
N PRO A 572 21.87 -8.79 -4.69
CA PRO A 572 21.53 -9.89 -5.58
C PRO A 572 20.02 -10.20 -5.48
N PRO A 573 19.33 -10.54 -6.59
CA PRO A 573 17.95 -11.01 -6.51
C PRO A 573 17.89 -12.34 -5.73
N ALA A 574 16.87 -12.51 -4.90
CA ALA A 574 16.67 -13.73 -4.12
C ALA A 574 16.51 -14.94 -5.05
N ASP A 575 16.93 -16.14 -4.62
CA ASP A 575 16.94 -17.36 -5.46
C ASP A 575 15.57 -17.78 -6.02
N GLY A 576 14.47 -17.22 -5.49
CA GLY A 576 13.11 -17.41 -5.99
C GLY A 576 12.62 -16.40 -7.05
N GLU A 577 13.35 -15.31 -7.33
CA GLU A 577 12.96 -14.28 -8.31
C GLU A 577 13.50 -14.55 -9.72
N ARG A 578 14.43 -15.51 -9.86
CA ARG A 578 15.14 -15.83 -11.11
C ARG A 578 14.42 -16.80 -12.06
N ARG A 579 13.16 -17.18 -11.79
CA ARG A 579 12.45 -18.22 -12.58
C ARG A 579 11.14 -17.74 -13.19
#